data_AF-A0A1P8SJU9-F1
#
_entry.id   AF-A0A1P8SJU9-F1
#
_cell.length_a   1.000
_cell.length_b   1.000
_cell.length_c   1.000
_cell.angle_alpha   90.00
_cell.angle_beta   90.00
_cell.angle_gamma   90.00
#
_symmetry.space_group_name_H-M   'P 1'
#
loop_
_entity.id
_entity.type
_entity.pdbx_description
1 polymer ?
#
loop_
_entity_poly.entity_id
_entity_poly.type
_entity_poly.pdbx_seq_one_letter_code
_entity_poly.pdbx_strand_id
1 'polypeptide(L)' 'EDFHLKIADFGIACEEAHCDLLADDPGTYRWMAPEMIKRKHHGRKVDVYGFGLILWEFVAGTIPYEDMTPIQAAFAVVNK' A
#
# COMPACT_ATOMS: atom_id res chain seq x y z
N GLU A 1 15.10 -0.49 27.17
CA GLU A 1 15.02 -1.13 25.84
C GLU A 1 14.88 -0.03 24.81
N ASP A 2 15.73 -0.01 23.79
CA ASP A 2 15.64 0.97 22.72
C ASP A 2 14.71 0.45 21.63
N PHE A 3 13.59 1.14 21.41
CA PHE A 3 12.58 0.80 20.41
C PHE A 3 13.06 1.15 18.98
N HIS A 4 14.03 0.39 18.46
CA HIS A 4 14.53 0.56 17.10
C HIS A 4 13.66 -0.18 16.08
N LEU A 5 12.81 0.58 15.37
CA LEU A 5 12.04 0.07 14.24
C LEU A 5 12.97 -0.18 13.03
N LYS A 6 12.75 -1.29 12.33
CA LYS A 6 13.40 -1.60 11.05
C LYS A 6 12.35 -2.08 10.05
N ILE A 7 12.50 -1.68 8.79
CA ILE A 7 11.68 -2.17 7.68
C ILE A 7 12.30 -3.47 7.16
N ALA A 8 11.46 -4.47 6.88
CA ALA A 8 11.85 -5.76 6.33
C ALA A 8 10.86 -6.16 5.23
N ASP A 9 11.11 -7.32 4.60
CA ASP A 9 10.32 -7.87 3.50
C ASP A 9 10.33 -7.00 2.23
N PHE A 10 11.42 -7.13 1.47
CA PHE A 10 11.64 -6.43 0.20
C PHE A 10 11.28 -7.32 -1.01
N GLY A 11 10.42 -8.34 -0.83
CA GLY A 11 10.11 -9.32 -1.89
C GLY A 11 9.43 -8.73 -3.12
N ILE A 12 8.75 -7.59 -2.95
CA ILE A 12 8.08 -6.80 -4.00
C ILE A 12 8.78 -5.43 -4.22
N ALA A 13 9.89 -5.19 -3.53
CA ALA A 13 10.59 -3.92 -3.63
C ALA A 13 11.31 -3.84 -4.97
N CYS A 14 11.30 -2.64 -5.54
CA CYS A 14 11.68 -2.45 -6.92
C CYS A 14 12.40 -1.12 -7.08
N GLU A 15 13.55 -1.13 -7.75
CA GLU A 15 14.24 0.12 -8.06
C GLU A 15 13.47 0.86 -9.16
N GLU A 16 13.18 2.14 -8.95
CA GLU A 16 12.37 2.96 -9.85
C GLU A 16 12.84 2.94 -11.32
N ALA A 17 14.15 2.81 -11.56
CA ALA A 17 14.73 2.74 -12.90
C ALA A 17 14.50 1.38 -13.61
N HIS A 18 14.23 0.32 -12.86
CA HIS A 18 14.14 -1.06 -13.33
C HIS A 18 12.75 -1.67 -13.11
N CYS A 19 11.78 -0.87 -12.65
CA CYS A 19 10.48 -1.38 -12.28
C CYS A 19 9.53 -1.48 -13.45
N ASP A 20 9.00 -2.68 -13.67
CA ASP A 20 7.84 -2.87 -14.54
C ASP A 20 6.58 -2.43 -13.78
N LEU A 21 6.16 -1.19 -14.01
CA LEU A 21 4.98 -0.57 -13.41
C LEU A 21 3.66 -1.29 -13.79
N LEU A 22 3.71 -2.29 -14.67
CA LEU A 22 2.57 -3.08 -15.11
C LEU A 22 2.64 -4.55 -14.67
N ALA A 23 3.70 -4.97 -13.95
CA ALA A 23 3.79 -6.32 -13.40
C ALA A 23 2.63 -6.58 -12.43
N ASP A 24 1.99 -7.74 -12.57
CA ASP A 24 0.93 -8.20 -11.66
C ASP A 24 1.56 -8.61 -10.33
N ASP A 25 1.77 -7.62 -9.47
CA ASP A 25 2.32 -7.86 -8.14
C ASP A 25 1.17 -8.11 -7.15
N PRO A 26 1.14 -9.26 -6.44
CA PRO A 26 0.19 -9.53 -5.39
C PRO A 26 0.50 -8.70 -4.12
N GLY A 27 0.47 -7.37 -4.24
CA GLY A 27 0.59 -6.48 -3.12
C GLY A 27 -0.60 -6.63 -2.15
N THR A 28 -0.47 -6.09 -0.95
CA THR A 28 -1.57 -6.10 0.02
C THR A 28 -2.61 -5.04 -0.33
N TYR A 29 -3.56 -5.42 -1.20
CA TYR A 29 -4.57 -4.55 -1.83
C TYR A 29 -5.18 -3.44 -0.95
N ARG A 30 -5.42 -3.70 0.34
CA ARG A 30 -6.01 -2.73 1.27
C ARG A 30 -5.16 -1.48 1.50
N TRP A 31 -3.83 -1.61 1.52
CA TRP A 31 -2.90 -0.48 1.74
C TRP A 31 -2.35 0.10 0.44
N MET A 32 -2.77 -0.45 -0.71
CA MET A 32 -2.26 -0.08 -2.02
C MET A 32 -2.85 1.25 -2.51
N ALA A 33 -2.01 2.08 -3.13
CA ALA A 33 -2.44 3.36 -3.67
C ALA A 33 -3.43 3.18 -4.86
N PRO A 34 -4.42 4.06 -5.01
CA PRO A 34 -5.45 3.93 -6.06
C PRO A 34 -4.87 3.98 -7.48
N GLU A 35 -3.76 4.68 -7.71
CA GLU A 35 -3.06 4.71 -9.00
C GLU A 35 -2.39 3.38 -9.34
N MET A 36 -1.88 2.63 -8.35
CA MET A 36 -1.34 1.28 -8.56
C MET A 36 -2.48 0.31 -8.92
N ILE A 37 -3.59 0.38 -8.19
CA ILE A 37 -4.75 -0.50 -8.45
C ILE A 37 -5.33 -0.23 -9.86
N LYS A 38 -5.31 1.03 -10.31
CA LYS A 38 -5.71 1.43 -11.66
C LYS A 38 -4.68 1.10 -12.74
N ARG A 39 -3.55 0.45 -12.38
CA ARG A 39 -2.41 0.16 -13.27
C ARG A 39 -1.93 1.40 -14.03
N LYS A 40 -1.93 2.56 -13.35
CA LYS A 40 -1.39 3.80 -13.88
C LYS A 40 0.10 3.89 -13.55
N HIS A 41 0.80 4.78 -14.26
CA HIS A 41 2.17 5.11 -13.91
C HIS A 41 2.22 5.57 -12.44
N HIS A 42 3.06 4.91 -11.68
CA HIS A 42 3.26 5.17 -10.27
C HIS A 42 4.76 5.19 -9.96
N GLY A 43 5.11 5.61 -8.74
CA GLY A 43 6.49 5.71 -8.28
C GLY A 43 6.51 5.78 -6.77
N ARG A 44 7.57 6.30 -6.15
CA ARG A 44 7.77 6.30 -4.68
C ARG A 44 6.63 6.87 -3.83
N LYS A 45 5.70 7.62 -4.43
CA LYS A 45 4.54 8.18 -3.72
C LYS A 45 3.52 7.12 -3.27
N VAL A 46 3.54 5.95 -3.87
CA VAL A 46 2.65 4.85 -3.46
C VAL A 46 3.00 4.31 -2.08
N ASP A 47 4.30 4.29 -1.73
CA ASP A 47 4.77 3.92 -0.40
C ASP A 47 4.35 4.94 0.65
N VAL A 48 4.29 6.23 0.27
CA VAL A 48 3.80 7.30 1.14
C VAL A 48 2.32 7.13 1.45
N TYR A 49 1.51 6.71 0.47
CA TYR A 49 0.10 6.39 0.67
C TYR A 49 -0.08 5.23 1.65
N GLY A 50 0.63 4.12 1.43
CA GLY A 50 0.58 2.95 2.30
C GLY A 50 1.04 3.28 3.73
N PHE A 51 2.13 4.03 3.87
CA PHE A 51 2.60 4.52 5.17
C PHE A 51 1.58 5.42 5.87
N GLY A 52 0.88 6.29 5.14
CA GLY A 52 -0.19 7.10 5.67
C GLY A 52 -1.35 6.27 6.25
N LEU A 53 -1.71 5.17 5.59
CA LEU A 53 -2.71 4.22 6.11
C LEU A 53 -2.24 3.49 7.37
N ILE A 54 -0.95 3.12 7.46
CA ILE A 54 -0.37 2.53 8.67
C ILE A 54 -0.40 3.52 9.84
N LEU A 55 -0.04 4.79 9.60
CA LEU A 55 -0.14 5.84 10.62
C LEU A 55 -1.59 6.05 11.07
N TRP A 56 -2.53 6.07 10.12
CA TRP A 56 -3.95 6.15 10.43
C TRP A 56 -4.41 4.95 11.26
N GLU A 57 -3.98 3.74 10.92
CA GLU A 57 -4.30 2.49 11.64
C GLU A 57 -3.82 2.54 13.10
N PHE A 58 -2.61 3.07 13.34
CA PHE A 58 -2.12 3.28 14.71
C PHE A 58 -2.96 4.28 15.52
N VAL A 59 -3.48 5.32 14.89
CA VAL A 59 -4.29 6.35 15.56
C VAL A 59 -5.73 5.88 15.77
N ALA A 60 -6.32 5.25 14.75
CA ALA A 60 -7.69 4.76 14.77
C ALA A 60 -7.84 3.50 15.64
N GLY A 61 -6.78 2.70 15.77
CA GLY A 61 -6.80 1.42 16.48
C GLY A 61 -7.60 0.34 15.75
N THR A 62 -7.89 0.55 14.46
CA THR A 62 -8.66 -0.37 13.61
C THR A 62 -8.03 -0.48 12.24
N ILE A 63 -8.30 -1.60 11.56
CA ILE A 63 -7.81 -1.83 10.20
C ILE A 63 -8.56 -0.89 9.24
N PRO A 64 -7.89 -0.24 8.26
CA PRO A 64 -8.56 0.60 7.28
C PRO A 64 -9.64 -0.19 6.54
N TYR A 65 -10.90 0.29 6.56
CA TYR A 65 -12.03 -0.43 5.96
C TYR A 65 -12.28 -1.82 6.57
N GLU A 66 -12.26 -1.93 7.90
CA GLU A 66 -12.37 -3.18 8.67
C GLU A 66 -13.51 -4.11 8.20
N ASP A 67 -14.68 -3.56 7.87
CA ASP A 67 -15.85 -4.33 7.42
C ASP A 67 -15.79 -4.84 5.97
N MET A 68 -14.68 -4.58 5.26
CA MET A 68 -14.49 -4.96 3.86
C MET A 68 -13.37 -5.98 3.72
N THR A 69 -13.46 -6.86 2.72
CA THR A 69 -12.29 -7.64 2.27
C THR A 69 -11.22 -6.72 1.68
N PRO A 70 -9.94 -7.13 1.61
CA PRO A 70 -8.87 -6.28 1.05
C PRO A 70 -9.16 -5.78 -0.37
N ILE A 71 -9.77 -6.63 -1.19
CA ILE A 71 -10.17 -6.29 -2.57
C ILE A 71 -11.32 -5.27 -2.55
N GLN A 72 -12.34 -5.45 -1.71
CA GLN A 72 -13.43 -4.48 -1.58
C GLN A 72 -12.93 -3.10 -1.12
N ALA A 73 -12.01 -3.06 -0.16
CA ALA A 73 -11.39 -1.81 0.30
C ALA A 73 -10.62 -1.12 -0.85
N ALA A 74 -9.82 -1.88 -1.61
CA ALA A 74 -9.11 -1.39 -2.79
C ALA A 74 -10.06 -0.80 -3.85
N PHE A 75 -11.17 -1.49 -4.16
CA PHE A 75 -12.18 -0.97 -5.07
C PHE A 75 -12.89 0.28 -4.54
N ALA A 76 -13.13 0.36 -3.23
CA ALA A 76 -13.78 1.51 -2.62
C ALA A 76 -12.94 2.79 -2.73
N VAL A 77 -11.61 2.69 -2.59
CA VAL A 77 -10.71 3.87 -2.75
C VAL A 77 -10.50 4.27 -4.21
N VAL A 78 -10.60 3.33 -5.14
CA VAL A 78 -10.45 3.56 -6.59
C VAL A 78 -11.64 4.33 -7.17
N ASN A 79 -12.85 4.09 -6.66
CA ASN A 79 -14.11 4.61 -7.20
C ASN A 79 -14.73 5.76 -6.38
N LYS A 80 -13.97 6.37 -5.47
CA LYS A 80 -14.36 7.61 -4.79
C LYS A 80 -14.16 8.85 -5.67
#